data_AF-A0A9X8QIW3-F1
#
_entry.id   AF-A0A9X8QIW3-F1
#
_cell.length_a   1.000
_cell.length_b   1.000
_cell.length_c   1.000
_cell.angle_alpha   90.00
_cell.angle_beta   90.00
_cell.angle_gamma   90.00
#
_symmetry.space_group_name_H-M   'P 1'
#
loop_
_entity.id
_entity.type
_entity.pdbx_description
1 polymer ?
#
loop_
_entity_poly.entity_id
_entity_poly.type
_entity_poly.pdbx_seq_one_letter_code
_entity_poly.pdbx_strand_id
1 'polypeptide(L)'
;MRVTSPQAHCKDCSLAPLCLPLSLNLEDLDELDRIVKRGRPLKKGDYLFRQGDSFGSVFAVRSGALKTFSVTDNGEEQITGFHLPSELVGLSGMDTELHPVSAQALETTSVCEIPFEHLDELADQLPQLRRQLMRVMSREIRDDQQMMLLLSKKSADERIATFLVNLSARFRARGFSAQQFRLSMSRNEIGNYLGLAVETVSRVFTRFQQSGIIEAEGKEVHILDSIQLCALAGGQLEG
;
A
#
# COMPACT_ATOMS: atom_id res chain seq x y z
N MET A 1 -11.03 -2.88 35.04
CA MET A 1 -11.19 -1.50 34.54
C MET A 1 -10.65 -1.46 33.11
N ARG A 2 -11.53 -1.56 32.10
CA ARG A 2 -11.12 -1.61 30.69
C ARG A 2 -10.85 -0.19 30.22
N VAL A 3 -9.60 0.14 29.92
CA VAL A 3 -9.23 1.40 29.27
C VAL A 3 -9.69 1.31 27.81
N THR A 4 -10.81 1.95 27.50
CA THR A 4 -11.25 2.20 26.13
C THR A 4 -10.32 3.23 25.52
N SER A 5 -9.44 2.81 24.60
CA SER A 5 -8.64 3.74 23.79
C SER A 5 -9.57 4.68 23.04
N PRO A 6 -9.29 6.00 22.98
CA PRO A 6 -10.13 6.95 22.26
C PRO A 6 -10.19 6.56 20.79
N GLN A 7 -11.40 6.31 20.29
CA GLN A 7 -11.64 6.05 18.88
C GLN A 7 -11.41 7.35 18.11
N ALA A 8 -10.24 7.52 17.49
CA ALA A 8 -10.01 8.72 16.68
C ALA A 8 -10.97 8.69 15.47
N HIS A 9 -11.81 9.73 15.38
CA HIS A 9 -12.73 9.97 14.29
C HIS A 9 -11.97 10.30 13.00
N CYS A 10 -12.61 10.10 11.84
CA CYS A 10 -12.01 10.37 10.53
C CYS A 10 -11.60 11.85 10.39
N LYS A 11 -12.38 12.78 10.97
CA LYS A 11 -12.04 14.22 11.01
C LYS A 11 -10.76 14.55 11.78
N ASP A 12 -10.40 13.71 12.75
CA ASP A 12 -9.18 13.85 13.56
C ASP A 12 -8.03 12.98 13.03
N CYS A 13 -8.25 12.28 11.91
CA CYS A 13 -7.26 11.42 11.29
C CYS A 13 -6.34 12.25 10.38
N SER A 14 -5.06 12.31 10.71
CA SER A 14 -4.05 13.01 9.89
C SER A 14 -3.91 12.45 8.47
N LEU A 15 -4.45 11.25 8.21
CA LEU A 15 -4.46 10.60 6.90
C LEU A 15 -5.74 10.84 6.09
N ALA A 16 -6.75 11.49 6.67
CA ALA A 16 -8.03 11.74 5.99
C ALA A 16 -7.88 12.38 4.60
N PRO A 17 -7.01 13.39 4.38
CA PRO A 17 -6.83 13.99 3.05
C PRO A 17 -6.27 13.05 1.98
N LEU A 18 -5.66 11.94 2.40
CA LEU A 18 -5.05 10.93 1.52
C LEU A 18 -5.96 9.70 1.36
N CYS A 19 -6.71 9.34 2.40
CA CYS A 19 -7.72 8.29 2.35
C CYS A 19 -8.96 8.70 1.54
N LEU A 20 -9.33 9.99 1.61
CA LEU A 20 -10.64 10.50 1.18
C LEU A 20 -10.49 11.64 0.17
N PRO A 21 -11.54 11.97 -0.60
CA PRO A 21 -11.49 13.12 -1.48
C PRO A 21 -11.20 14.37 -0.67
N LEU A 22 -10.22 15.17 -1.10
CA LEU A 22 -9.86 16.48 -0.55
C LEU A 22 -11.02 17.50 -0.49
N SER A 23 -12.19 17.16 -1.06
CA SER A 23 -13.34 18.05 -1.25
C SER A 23 -14.61 17.56 -0.54
N LEU A 24 -14.50 16.69 0.45
CA LEU A 24 -15.62 16.38 1.34
C LEU A 24 -15.77 17.51 2.37
N ASN A 25 -17.00 18.00 2.55
CA ASN A 25 -17.30 18.95 3.61
C ASN A 25 -17.30 18.23 4.97
N LEU A 26 -17.31 18.98 6.08
CA LEU A 26 -17.28 18.39 7.43
C LEU A 26 -18.48 17.45 7.69
N GLU A 27 -19.65 17.77 7.14
CA GLU A 27 -20.86 16.94 7.26
C GLU A 27 -20.70 15.59 6.52
N ASP A 28 -20.13 15.61 5.32
CA ASP A 28 -19.86 14.40 4.54
C ASP A 28 -18.84 13.48 5.25
N LEU A 29 -17.87 14.07 5.96
CA LEU A 29 -16.89 13.33 6.75
C LEU A 29 -17.52 12.67 7.97
N ASP A 30 -18.48 13.32 8.63
CA ASP A 30 -19.21 12.73 9.75
C ASP A 30 -20.12 11.58 9.27
N GLU A 31 -20.72 11.65 8.08
CA GLU A 31 -21.53 10.55 7.53
C GLU A 31 -20.66 9.32 7.23
N LEU A 32 -19.49 9.54 6.62
CA LEU A 32 -18.52 8.47 6.41
C LEU A 32 -18.01 7.89 7.73
N ASP A 33 -17.75 8.73 8.73
CA ASP A 33 -17.27 8.29 10.03
C ASP A 33 -18.21 7.29 10.72
N ARG A 34 -19.52 7.42 10.48
CA ARG A 34 -20.55 6.52 11.02
C ARG A 34 -20.50 5.12 10.42
N ILE A 35 -20.15 4.99 9.15
CA ILE A 35 -20.08 3.69 8.47
C ILE A 35 -18.72 3.00 8.69
N VAL A 36 -17.70 3.74 9.13
CA VAL A 36 -16.36 3.21 9.39
C VAL A 36 -16.32 2.41 10.70
N LYS A 37 -16.06 1.11 10.57
CA LYS A 37 -15.81 0.21 11.69
C LYS A 37 -14.32 0.20 12.04
N ARG A 38 -14.01 0.41 13.33
CA ARG A 38 -12.63 0.42 13.86
C ARG A 38 -12.40 -0.81 14.71
N GLY A 39 -11.73 -1.80 14.11
CA GLY A 39 -11.37 -3.04 14.78
C GLY A 39 -10.16 -2.93 15.71
N ARG A 40 -9.82 -4.04 16.37
CA ARG A 40 -8.53 -4.18 17.06
C ARG A 40 -7.40 -4.23 16.01
N PRO A 41 -6.20 -3.73 16.34
CA PRO A 41 -5.05 -3.87 15.46
C PRO A 41 -4.75 -5.35 15.18
N LEU A 42 -4.40 -5.64 13.92
CA LEU A 42 -3.81 -6.88 13.46
C LEU A 42 -2.37 -6.98 13.96
N LYS A 43 -1.94 -8.15 14.40
CA LYS A 43 -0.53 -8.44 14.65
C LYS A 43 0.16 -8.83 13.34
N LYS A 44 1.49 -8.75 13.34
CA LYS A 44 2.29 -9.27 12.22
C LYS A 44 1.92 -10.73 11.93
N GLY A 45 1.60 -11.02 10.67
CA GLY A 45 1.19 -12.35 10.20
C GLY A 45 -0.32 -12.62 10.27
N ASP A 46 -1.10 -11.77 10.94
CA ASP A 46 -2.56 -11.89 10.94
C ASP A 46 -3.11 -11.55 9.56
N TYR A 47 -4.13 -12.30 9.14
CA TYR A 47 -4.85 -12.06 7.91
C TYR A 47 -5.92 -11.00 8.14
N LEU A 48 -6.04 -10.06 7.20
CA LEU A 48 -7.18 -9.17 7.10
C LEU A 48 -8.36 -9.89 6.42
N PHE A 49 -8.07 -10.56 5.31
CA PHE A 49 -8.96 -11.48 4.60
C PHE A 49 -8.10 -12.49 3.81
N ARG A 50 -8.71 -13.61 3.41
CA ARG A 50 -8.07 -14.65 2.59
C ARG A 50 -8.66 -14.66 1.19
N GLN A 51 -7.85 -15.14 0.26
CA GLN A 51 -8.32 -15.49 -1.08
C GLN A 51 -9.49 -16.48 -0.97
N GLY A 52 -10.60 -16.15 -1.62
CA GLY A 52 -11.84 -16.92 -1.60
C GLY A 52 -12.81 -16.58 -0.47
N ASP A 53 -12.43 -15.71 0.49
CA ASP A 53 -13.39 -15.18 1.47
C ASP A 53 -14.41 -14.28 0.75
N SER A 54 -15.64 -14.23 1.28
CA SER A 54 -16.69 -13.33 0.81
C SER A 54 -16.28 -11.87 0.92
N PHE A 55 -16.47 -11.10 -0.16
CA PHE A 55 -16.29 -9.66 -0.16
C PHE A 55 -17.49 -8.99 0.51
N GLY A 56 -17.23 -8.23 1.58
CA GLY A 56 -18.27 -7.43 2.25
C GLY A 56 -17.83 -6.03 2.66
N SER A 57 -16.51 -5.78 2.71
CA SER A 57 -15.94 -4.53 3.15
C SER A 57 -14.68 -4.20 2.35
N VAL A 58 -14.42 -2.89 2.23
CA VAL A 58 -13.10 -2.37 1.84
C VAL A 58 -12.39 -1.82 3.07
N PHE A 59 -11.07 -1.77 3.02
CA PHE A 59 -10.26 -1.44 4.18
C PHE A 59 -9.28 -0.32 3.86
N ALA A 60 -9.30 0.76 4.65
CA ALA A 60 -8.26 1.78 4.60
C ALA A 60 -7.19 1.46 5.64
N VAL A 61 -5.92 1.38 5.24
CA VAL A 61 -4.81 1.20 6.18
C VAL A 61 -4.65 2.47 7.01
N ARG A 62 -4.76 2.38 8.33
CA ARG A 62 -4.59 3.53 9.23
C ARG A 62 -3.15 3.66 9.75
N SER A 63 -2.51 2.55 10.03
CA SER A 63 -1.12 2.48 10.50
C SER A 63 -0.55 1.10 10.24
N GLY A 64 0.77 0.99 10.12
CA GLY A 64 1.44 -0.27 9.77
C GLY A 64 1.44 -0.51 8.26
N ALA A 65 1.52 -1.77 7.85
CA ALA A 65 1.53 -2.16 6.44
C ALA A 65 0.89 -3.52 6.22
N LEU A 66 0.32 -3.72 5.03
CA LEU A 66 -0.20 -4.99 4.55
C LEU A 66 0.57 -5.43 3.30
N LYS A 67 0.65 -6.74 3.06
CA LYS A 67 0.91 -7.31 1.74
C LYS A 67 -0.37 -7.92 1.19
N THR A 68 -0.57 -7.86 -0.13
CA THR A 68 -1.53 -8.70 -0.85
C THR A 68 -0.81 -9.73 -1.67
N PHE A 69 -1.35 -10.94 -1.73
CA PHE A 69 -0.76 -12.05 -2.49
C PHE A 69 -1.82 -13.06 -2.92
N SER A 70 -1.55 -13.76 -4.02
CA SER A 70 -2.29 -14.97 -4.40
C SER A 70 -1.43 -16.20 -4.17
N VAL A 71 -2.08 -17.33 -3.97
CA VAL A 71 -1.41 -18.63 -3.91
C VAL A 71 -1.75 -19.39 -5.19
N THR A 72 -0.76 -19.88 -5.92
CA THR A 72 -0.96 -20.69 -7.12
C THR A 72 -1.47 -22.09 -6.75
N ASP A 73 -1.97 -22.85 -7.74
CA ASP A 73 -2.42 -24.24 -7.53
C ASP A 73 -1.32 -25.15 -6.96
N ASN A 74 -0.06 -24.79 -7.18
CA ASN A 74 1.11 -25.51 -6.66
C ASN A 74 1.52 -25.05 -5.24
N GLY A 75 0.77 -24.13 -4.64
CA GLY A 75 1.03 -23.61 -3.29
C GLY A 75 2.08 -22.49 -3.24
N GLU A 76 2.49 -21.93 -4.38
CA GLU A 76 3.47 -20.85 -4.41
C GLU A 76 2.79 -19.49 -4.17
N GLU A 77 3.33 -18.74 -3.20
CA GLU A 77 2.88 -17.36 -2.93
C GLU A 77 3.46 -16.41 -3.97
N GLN A 78 2.61 -15.56 -4.56
CA GLN A 78 3.01 -14.42 -5.37
C GLN A 78 2.41 -13.14 -4.80
N ILE A 79 3.26 -12.28 -4.24
CA ILE A 79 2.90 -10.95 -3.75
C ILE A 79 2.55 -10.08 -4.94
N THR A 80 1.37 -9.46 -4.85
CA THR A 80 0.81 -8.56 -5.85
C THR A 80 0.88 -7.10 -5.42
N GLY A 81 1.04 -6.82 -4.12
CA GLY A 81 1.09 -5.44 -3.64
C GLY A 81 1.55 -5.29 -2.19
N PHE A 82 2.03 -4.09 -1.89
CA PHE A 82 2.32 -3.62 -0.54
C PHE A 82 1.52 -2.36 -0.26
N HIS A 83 0.73 -2.38 0.81
CA HIS A 83 -0.22 -1.33 1.15
C HIS A 83 0.23 -0.61 2.41
N LEU A 84 0.38 0.71 2.29
CA LEU A 84 0.83 1.62 3.34
C LEU A 84 -0.35 2.43 3.90
N PRO A 85 -0.18 3.14 5.03
CA PRO A 85 -1.25 3.95 5.60
C PRO A 85 -1.85 4.88 4.55
N SER A 86 -3.15 5.13 4.59
CA SER A 86 -3.94 5.85 3.59
C SER A 86 -4.28 5.15 2.28
N GLU A 87 -3.86 3.92 2.06
CA GLU A 87 -4.28 3.15 0.88
C GLU A 87 -5.46 2.25 1.20
N LEU A 88 -6.29 2.03 0.17
CA LEU A 88 -7.44 1.13 0.21
C LEU A 88 -7.00 -0.28 -0.21
N VAL A 89 -7.62 -1.28 0.41
CA VAL A 89 -7.38 -2.70 0.17
C VAL A 89 -8.72 -3.41 0.10
N GLY A 90 -8.85 -4.38 -0.80
CA GLY A 90 -10.02 -5.26 -0.92
C GLY A 90 -10.96 -4.94 -2.08
N LEU A 91 -10.79 -3.81 -2.77
CA LEU A 91 -11.63 -3.39 -3.90
C LEU A 91 -11.70 -4.42 -5.03
N SER A 92 -10.65 -5.21 -5.23
CA SER A 92 -10.60 -6.26 -6.26
C SER A 92 -11.61 -7.40 -6.06
N GLY A 93 -12.24 -7.51 -4.87
CA GLY A 93 -13.31 -8.48 -4.64
C GLY A 93 -14.71 -8.00 -5.04
N MET A 94 -14.85 -6.75 -5.48
CA MET A 94 -16.14 -6.14 -5.80
C MET A 94 -16.86 -6.82 -6.98
N ASP A 95 -16.14 -7.27 -8.00
CA ASP A 95 -16.72 -7.85 -9.22
C ASP A 95 -17.32 -9.26 -9.00
N THR A 96 -16.62 -10.10 -8.24
CA THR A 96 -16.98 -11.51 -8.04
C THR A 96 -17.61 -11.80 -6.68
N GLU A 97 -17.79 -10.78 -5.85
CA GLU A 97 -18.19 -10.88 -4.43
C GLU A 97 -17.27 -11.80 -3.59
N LEU A 98 -16.04 -12.05 -4.07
CA LEU A 98 -15.03 -12.86 -3.40
C LEU A 98 -13.67 -12.18 -3.49
N HIS A 99 -12.88 -12.22 -2.43
CA HIS A 99 -11.51 -11.71 -2.47
C HIS A 99 -10.61 -12.57 -3.39
N PRO A 100 -10.03 -12.03 -4.48
CA PRO A 100 -9.18 -12.81 -5.40
C PRO A 100 -7.76 -13.02 -4.86
N VAL A 101 -7.38 -12.29 -3.82
CA VAL A 101 -6.08 -12.30 -3.15
C VAL A 101 -6.28 -12.41 -1.65
N SER A 102 -5.26 -12.85 -0.92
CA SER A 102 -5.19 -12.68 0.53
C SER A 102 -4.55 -11.33 0.88
N ALA A 103 -4.92 -10.75 2.02
CA ALA A 103 -4.24 -9.61 2.61
C ALA A 103 -3.74 -9.96 4.01
N GLN A 104 -2.45 -9.72 4.28
CA GLN A 104 -1.80 -10.08 5.54
C GLN A 104 -0.95 -8.94 6.10
N ALA A 105 -0.96 -8.76 7.41
CA ALA A 105 -0.19 -7.72 8.09
C ALA A 105 1.31 -8.03 8.15
N LEU A 106 2.13 -7.08 7.68
CA LEU A 106 3.60 -7.16 7.72
C LEU A 106 4.19 -6.73 9.07
N GLU A 107 3.42 -5.97 9.82
CA GLU A 107 3.72 -5.47 11.16
C GLU A 107 2.42 -5.25 11.94
N THR A 108 2.47 -4.60 13.11
CA THR A 108 1.23 -4.28 13.81
C THR A 108 0.45 -3.24 13.00
N THR A 109 -0.70 -3.64 12.47
CA THR A 109 -1.44 -2.88 11.48
C THR A 109 -2.85 -2.58 11.98
N SER A 110 -3.28 -1.33 11.88
CA SER A 110 -4.67 -0.95 12.15
C SER A 110 -5.34 -0.57 10.84
N VAL A 111 -6.59 -0.99 10.67
CA VAL A 111 -7.40 -0.69 9.49
C VAL A 111 -8.72 -0.06 9.89
N CYS A 112 -9.25 0.78 9.02
CA CYS A 112 -10.64 1.22 9.04
C CYS A 112 -11.40 0.32 8.06
N GLU A 113 -12.31 -0.50 8.57
CA GLU A 113 -13.21 -1.32 7.77
C GLU A 113 -14.42 -0.48 7.36
N ILE A 114 -14.77 -0.54 6.08
CA ILE A 114 -15.91 0.20 5.52
C ILE A 114 -16.77 -0.83 4.79
N PRO A 115 -17.96 -1.18 5.33
CA PRO A 115 -18.90 -2.07 4.64
C PRO A 115 -19.21 -1.52 3.24
N PHE A 116 -19.06 -2.37 2.23
CA PHE A 116 -19.13 -1.91 0.85
C PHE A 116 -20.53 -1.42 0.47
N GLU A 117 -21.59 -2.09 0.93
CA GLU A 117 -22.99 -1.67 0.71
C GLU A 117 -23.22 -0.23 1.20
N HIS A 118 -22.79 0.09 2.43
CA HIS A 118 -22.92 1.43 2.97
C HIS A 118 -22.03 2.46 2.25
N LEU A 119 -20.86 2.04 1.77
CA LEU A 119 -19.98 2.90 1.01
C LEU A 119 -20.58 3.24 -0.36
N ASP A 120 -21.23 2.27 -1.01
CA ASP A 120 -21.90 2.43 -2.29
C ASP A 120 -23.12 3.34 -2.18
N GLU A 121 -23.98 3.11 -1.17
CA GLU A 121 -25.11 3.99 -0.84
C GLU A 121 -24.65 5.44 -0.57
N LEU A 122 -23.54 5.61 0.15
CA LEU A 122 -22.98 6.93 0.43
C LEU A 122 -22.36 7.56 -0.83
N ALA A 123 -21.76 6.77 -1.71
CA ALA A 123 -21.17 7.25 -2.97
C ALA A 123 -22.24 7.76 -3.95
N ASP A 124 -23.45 7.22 -3.90
CA ASP A 124 -24.60 7.73 -4.65
C ASP A 124 -25.05 9.12 -4.17
N GLN A 125 -24.96 9.37 -2.86
CA GLN A 125 -25.30 10.66 -2.25
C GLN A 125 -24.17 11.69 -2.40
N LEU A 126 -22.91 11.22 -2.47
CA LEU A 126 -21.71 12.05 -2.49
C LEU A 126 -20.90 11.87 -3.79
N PRO A 127 -21.16 12.66 -4.85
CA PRO A 127 -20.46 12.54 -6.14
C PRO A 127 -18.93 12.68 -6.07
N GLN A 128 -18.40 13.34 -5.04
CA GLN A 128 -16.95 13.44 -4.82
C GLN A 128 -16.36 12.11 -4.32
N LEU A 129 -17.09 11.39 -3.45
CA LEU A 129 -16.69 10.08 -2.96
C LEU A 129 -16.66 9.07 -4.10
N ARG A 130 -17.72 9.01 -4.91
CA ARG A 130 -17.75 8.17 -6.13
C ARG A 130 -16.58 8.44 -7.07
N ARG A 131 -16.29 9.73 -7.34
CA ARG A 131 -15.13 10.12 -8.18
C ARG A 131 -13.80 9.67 -7.57
N GLN A 132 -13.66 9.72 -6.26
CA GLN A 132 -12.46 9.24 -5.59
C GLN A 132 -12.31 7.73 -5.70
N LEU A 133 -13.38 6.94 -5.51
CA LEU A 133 -13.34 5.49 -5.71
C LEU A 133 -12.92 5.14 -7.14
N MET A 134 -13.48 5.82 -8.15
CA MET A 134 -13.07 5.66 -9.54
C MET A 134 -11.59 5.99 -9.78
N ARG A 135 -11.07 7.04 -9.13
CA ARG A 135 -9.64 7.41 -9.20
C ARG A 135 -8.74 6.37 -8.55
N VAL A 136 -9.16 5.76 -7.44
CA VAL A 136 -8.42 4.70 -6.77
C VAL A 136 -8.34 3.46 -7.68
N MET A 137 -9.47 2.99 -8.21
CA MET A 137 -9.50 1.86 -9.16
C MET A 137 -8.67 2.15 -10.41
N SER A 138 -8.77 3.36 -10.99
CA SER A 138 -7.95 3.76 -12.13
C SER A 138 -6.44 3.79 -11.82
N ARG A 139 -6.07 4.14 -10.58
CA ARG A 139 -4.68 4.09 -10.11
C ARG A 139 -4.21 2.64 -9.99
N GLU A 140 -4.99 1.74 -9.39
CA GLU A 140 -4.65 0.32 -9.31
C GLU A 140 -4.41 -0.29 -10.69
N ILE A 141 -5.30 -0.04 -11.66
CA ILE A 141 -5.12 -0.51 -13.05
C ILE A 141 -3.79 -0.01 -13.65
N ARG A 142 -3.47 1.28 -13.49
CA ARG A 142 -2.23 1.84 -14.02
C ARG A 142 -1.01 1.23 -13.32
N ASP A 143 -1.08 1.06 -12.01
CA ASP A 143 0.04 0.55 -11.21
C ASP A 143 0.30 -0.94 -11.55
N ASP A 144 -0.74 -1.74 -11.81
CA ASP A 144 -0.64 -3.11 -12.31
C ASP A 144 -0.03 -3.17 -13.72
N GLN A 145 -0.42 -2.26 -14.62
CA GLN A 145 0.20 -2.13 -15.94
C GLN A 145 1.69 -1.78 -15.87
N GLN A 146 2.06 -0.87 -14.97
CA GLN A 146 3.45 -0.52 -14.71
C GLN A 146 4.24 -1.70 -14.14
N MET A 147 3.62 -2.49 -13.25
CA MET A 147 4.23 -3.71 -12.72
C MET A 147 4.51 -4.72 -13.83
N MET A 148 3.56 -4.97 -14.74
CA MET A 148 3.77 -5.88 -15.88
C MET A 148 4.98 -5.44 -16.75
N LEU A 149 5.11 -4.14 -17.01
CA LEU A 149 6.25 -3.59 -17.75
C LEU A 149 7.57 -3.74 -16.99
N LEU A 150 7.55 -3.45 -15.68
CA LEU A 150 8.70 -3.59 -14.79
C LEU A 150 9.22 -5.03 -14.78
N LEU A 151 8.32 -6.02 -14.67
CA LEU A 151 8.69 -7.44 -14.64
C LEU A 151 9.14 -7.96 -16.01
N SER A 152 8.71 -7.34 -17.11
CA SER A 152 9.01 -7.82 -18.47
C SER A 152 10.24 -7.18 -19.11
N LYS A 153 10.60 -5.95 -18.72
CA LYS A 153 11.59 -5.13 -19.44
C LYS A 153 12.76 -4.67 -18.58
N LYS A 154 12.60 -4.58 -17.26
CA LYS A 154 13.64 -4.04 -16.38
C LYS A 154 14.56 -5.13 -15.84
N SER A 155 15.84 -4.80 -15.75
CA SER A 155 16.87 -5.55 -15.02
C SER A 155 16.65 -5.47 -13.50
N ALA A 156 17.34 -6.31 -12.73
CA ALA A 156 17.20 -6.34 -11.28
C ALA A 156 17.49 -4.97 -10.61
N ASP A 157 18.51 -4.27 -11.08
CA ASP A 157 18.88 -2.92 -10.65
C ASP A 157 17.73 -1.93 -10.86
N GLU A 158 17.22 -1.88 -12.09
CA GLU A 158 16.15 -0.96 -12.47
C GLU A 158 14.85 -1.26 -11.71
N ARG A 159 14.54 -2.55 -11.46
CA ARG A 159 13.37 -2.95 -10.65
C ARG A 159 13.48 -2.45 -9.22
N ILE A 160 14.64 -2.65 -8.58
CA ILE A 160 14.87 -2.24 -7.19
C ILE A 160 14.93 -0.72 -7.07
N ALA A 161 15.56 -0.04 -8.03
CA ALA A 161 15.55 1.42 -8.10
C ALA A 161 14.12 1.95 -8.23
N THR A 162 13.32 1.38 -9.15
CA THR A 162 11.91 1.76 -9.34
C THR A 162 11.10 1.52 -8.06
N PHE A 163 11.31 0.39 -7.39
CA PHE A 163 10.65 0.06 -6.12
C PHE A 163 10.96 1.11 -5.03
N LEU A 164 12.23 1.48 -4.86
CA LEU A 164 12.65 2.47 -3.87
C LEU A 164 12.13 3.88 -4.19
N VAL A 165 12.14 4.29 -5.46
CA VAL A 165 11.58 5.57 -5.91
C VAL A 165 10.07 5.64 -5.65
N ASN A 166 9.33 4.59 -5.99
CA ASN A 166 7.90 4.52 -5.72
C ASN A 166 7.60 4.59 -4.22
N LEU A 167 8.40 3.92 -3.39
CA LEU A 167 8.24 3.96 -1.94
C LEU A 167 8.56 5.34 -1.37
N SER A 168 9.64 5.99 -1.84
CA SER A 168 10.01 7.37 -1.50
C SER A 168 8.88 8.36 -1.80
N ALA A 169 8.27 8.27 -3.00
CA ALA A 169 7.14 9.11 -3.39
C ALA A 169 5.93 8.89 -2.48
N ARG A 170 5.64 7.63 -2.13
CA ARG A 170 4.55 7.27 -1.21
C ARG A 170 4.78 7.81 0.20
N PHE A 171 6.00 7.77 0.74
CA PHE A 171 6.31 8.38 2.04
C PHE A 171 6.21 9.91 1.99
N ARG A 172 6.72 10.54 0.92
CA ARG A 172 6.61 11.99 0.72
C ARG A 172 5.16 12.47 0.70
N ALA A 173 4.29 11.77 -0.04
CA ALA A 173 2.87 12.11 -0.14
C ALA A 173 2.15 12.08 1.24
N ARG A 174 2.71 11.34 2.21
CA ARG A 174 2.23 11.22 3.58
C ARG A 174 2.87 12.21 4.56
N GLY A 175 3.72 13.11 4.07
CA GLY A 175 4.46 14.08 4.89
C GLY A 175 5.66 13.49 5.64
N PHE A 176 6.08 12.26 5.31
CA PHE A 176 7.32 11.67 5.83
C PHE A 176 8.52 12.03 4.97
N SER A 177 9.72 11.74 5.47
CA SER A 177 10.94 11.91 4.71
C SER A 177 10.90 11.08 3.43
N ALA A 178 11.16 11.74 2.30
CA ALA A 178 11.32 11.08 1.02
C ALA A 178 12.69 10.38 0.91
N GLN A 179 13.65 10.75 1.75
CA GLN A 179 15.01 10.23 1.69
C GLN A 179 15.23 9.11 2.69
N GLN A 180 14.60 9.16 3.86
CA GLN A 180 14.84 8.18 4.92
C GLN A 180 13.54 7.51 5.34
N PHE A 181 13.48 6.19 5.20
CA PHE A 181 12.31 5.41 5.56
C PHE A 181 12.66 3.96 5.87
N ARG A 182 11.74 3.32 6.61
CA ARG A 182 11.82 1.91 6.98
C ARG A 182 11.01 1.05 6.01
N LEU A 183 11.57 -0.07 5.58
CA LEU A 183 10.90 -1.10 4.81
C LEU A 183 10.09 -2.03 5.74
N SER A 184 8.76 -1.97 5.70
CA SER A 184 7.90 -2.87 6.47
C SER A 184 8.04 -4.33 6.00
N MET A 185 8.33 -4.54 4.72
CA MET A 185 8.62 -5.82 4.09
C MET A 185 10.08 -6.28 4.28
N SER A 186 10.32 -7.58 4.11
CA SER A 186 11.63 -8.22 4.12
C SER A 186 12.24 -8.31 2.71
N ARG A 187 13.52 -8.68 2.64
CA ARG A 187 14.21 -8.90 1.35
C ARG A 187 13.59 -10.04 0.53
N ASN A 188 13.10 -11.09 1.22
CA ASN A 188 12.36 -12.19 0.59
C ASN A 188 11.06 -11.69 -0.04
N GLU A 189 10.28 -10.88 0.68
CA GLU A 189 9.02 -10.34 0.18
C GLU A 189 9.25 -9.35 -0.98
N ILE A 190 10.31 -8.53 -0.93
CA ILE A 190 10.71 -7.67 -2.05
C ILE A 190 11.10 -8.52 -3.26
N GLY A 191 11.87 -9.59 -3.05
CA GLY A 191 12.26 -10.51 -4.12
C GLY A 191 11.05 -11.14 -4.78
N ASN A 192 10.14 -11.68 -3.98
CA ASN A 192 8.89 -12.27 -4.46
C ASN A 192 8.06 -11.26 -5.27
N TYR A 193 7.86 -10.05 -4.75
CA TYR A 193 7.13 -8.98 -5.44
C TYR A 193 7.76 -8.54 -6.77
N LEU A 194 9.10 -8.52 -6.86
CA LEU A 194 9.83 -8.06 -8.05
C LEU A 194 10.26 -9.19 -9.00
N GLY A 195 9.91 -10.44 -8.68
CA GLY A 195 10.37 -11.62 -9.44
C GLY A 195 11.90 -11.80 -9.39
N LEU A 196 12.51 -11.58 -8.23
CA LEU A 196 13.95 -11.69 -7.99
C LEU A 196 14.25 -12.66 -6.85
N ALA A 197 15.36 -13.39 -6.94
CA ALA A 197 15.90 -14.13 -5.80
C ALA A 197 16.33 -13.16 -4.68
N VAL A 198 16.20 -13.57 -3.41
CA VAL A 198 16.58 -12.72 -2.27
C VAL A 198 18.06 -12.34 -2.30
N GLU A 199 18.91 -13.24 -2.77
CA GLU A 199 20.35 -13.02 -2.94
C GLU A 199 20.60 -11.91 -3.96
N THR A 200 19.81 -11.86 -5.03
CA THR A 200 19.88 -10.80 -6.04
C THR A 200 19.46 -9.46 -5.45
N VAL A 201 18.37 -9.42 -4.68
CA VAL A 201 17.95 -8.20 -3.97
C VAL A 201 19.08 -7.70 -3.06
N SER A 202 19.66 -8.60 -2.26
CA SER A 202 20.74 -8.25 -1.33
C SER A 202 21.98 -7.73 -2.07
N ARG A 203 22.38 -8.38 -3.18
CA ARG A 203 23.52 -7.92 -4.01
C ARG A 203 23.30 -6.54 -4.61
N VAL A 204 22.10 -6.26 -5.11
CA VAL A 204 21.78 -4.95 -5.70
C VAL A 204 21.82 -3.86 -4.62
N PHE A 205 21.27 -4.11 -3.43
CA PHE A 205 21.37 -3.16 -2.31
C PHE A 205 22.82 -2.88 -1.92
N THR A 206 23.66 -3.92 -1.80
CA THR A 206 25.09 -3.76 -1.52
C THR A 206 25.78 -2.93 -2.61
N ARG A 207 25.46 -3.14 -3.89
CA ARG A 207 26.03 -2.35 -4.97
C ARG A 207 25.58 -0.89 -4.90
N PHE A 208 24.31 -0.61 -4.66
CA PHE A 208 23.81 0.76 -4.50
C PHE A 208 24.49 1.46 -3.30
N GLN A 209 24.76 0.73 -2.21
CA GLN A 209 25.55 1.24 -1.09
C GLN A 209 26.99 1.54 -1.46
N GLN A 210 27.68 0.63 -2.15
CA GLN A 210 29.06 0.83 -2.60
C GLN A 210 29.18 2.00 -3.59
N SER A 211 28.15 2.28 -4.37
CA SER A 211 28.06 3.41 -5.29
C SER A 211 27.60 4.72 -4.63
N GLY A 212 27.31 4.73 -3.33
CA GLY A 212 26.86 5.94 -2.61
C GLY A 212 25.46 6.41 -3.00
N ILE A 213 24.63 5.55 -3.60
CA ILE A 213 23.26 5.87 -4.01
C ILE A 213 22.32 5.82 -2.81
N ILE A 214 22.53 4.82 -1.94
CA ILE A 214 21.75 4.60 -0.72
C ILE A 214 22.68 4.21 0.44
N GLU A 215 22.23 4.41 1.66
CA GLU A 215 22.64 3.66 2.83
C GLU A 215 21.49 2.72 3.22
N ALA A 216 21.80 1.50 3.65
CA ALA A 216 20.78 0.63 4.22
C ALA A 216 21.36 -0.20 5.38
N GLU A 217 20.61 -0.24 6.47
CA GLU A 217 20.92 -1.02 7.66
C GLU A 217 19.67 -1.79 8.09
N GLY A 218 19.69 -3.11 7.91
CA GLY A 218 18.52 -3.95 8.13
C GLY A 218 17.33 -3.53 7.25
N LYS A 219 16.33 -2.90 7.88
CA LYS A 219 15.11 -2.39 7.24
C LYS A 219 15.13 -0.87 7.01
N GLU A 220 16.07 -0.15 7.59
CA GLU A 220 16.20 1.29 7.38
C GLU A 220 16.92 1.54 6.06
N VAL A 221 16.40 2.47 5.26
CA VAL A 221 16.98 2.91 3.99
C VAL A 221 17.07 4.42 4.00
N HIS A 222 18.21 4.94 3.55
CA HIS A 222 18.47 6.35 3.33
C HIS A 222 18.94 6.55 1.89
N ILE A 223 18.21 7.32 1.09
CA ILE A 223 18.55 7.67 -0.29
C ILE A 223 19.52 8.85 -0.23
N LEU A 224 20.76 8.60 -0.62
CA LEU A 224 21.83 9.60 -0.65
C LEU A 224 21.86 10.37 -1.99
N ASP A 225 21.56 9.69 -3.10
CA ASP A 225 21.48 10.29 -4.43
C ASP A 225 20.14 9.93 -5.11
N SER A 226 19.15 10.80 -4.93
CA SER A 226 17.84 10.61 -5.56
C SER A 226 17.87 10.77 -7.08
N ILE A 227 18.81 11.54 -7.63
CA ILE A 227 18.90 11.78 -9.07
C ILE A 227 19.38 10.51 -9.76
N GLN A 228 20.48 9.93 -9.26
CA GLN A 228 21.02 8.68 -9.77
C GLN A 228 20.05 7.51 -9.58
N LEU A 229 19.36 7.44 -8.43
CA LEU A 229 18.35 6.40 -8.19
C LEU A 229 17.17 6.51 -9.18
N CYS A 230 16.67 7.71 -9.45
CA CYS A 230 15.62 7.93 -10.46
C CYS A 230 16.09 7.59 -11.87
N ALA A 231 17.33 7.95 -12.22
CA ALA A 231 17.92 7.60 -13.51
C ALA A 231 18.01 6.07 -13.70
N LEU A 232 18.42 5.33 -12.66
CA LEU A 232 18.41 3.86 -12.65
C LEU A 232 16.99 3.29 -12.71
N ALA A 233 16.00 3.97 -12.13
CA ALA A 233 14.60 3.57 -12.30
C ALA A 233 14.08 3.80 -13.73
N GLY A 234 14.88 4.37 -14.64
CA GLY A 234 14.43 4.71 -15.99
C GLY A 234 13.40 5.85 -16.02
N GLY A 235 13.36 6.67 -14.97
CA GLY A 235 12.51 7.86 -14.89
C GLY A 235 13.31 9.13 -15.20
N GLN A 236 12.73 10.02 -16.01
CA GLN A 236 13.13 11.42 -16.02
C GLN A 236 12.50 12.09 -14.79
N LEU A 237 13.28 12.87 -14.03
CA LEU A 237 12.73 13.71 -12.97
C LEU A 237 11.78 14.72 -13.61
N GLU A 238 10.47 14.55 -13.43
CA GLU A 238 9.55 15.67 -13.64
C GLU A 238 9.85 16.69 -12.52
N GLY A 239 10.33 17.86 -12.96
CA GLY A 239 10.71 18.99 -12.10
C GLY A 239 9.53 19.72 -11.50
#